data_AF-U9T771-F1
#
_entry.id   AF-U9T771-F1
#
_cell.length_a   1.000
_cell.length_b   1.000
_cell.length_c   1.000
_cell.angle_alpha   90.00
_cell.angle_beta   90.00
_cell.angle_gamma   90.00
#
_symmetry.space_group_name_H-M   'P 1'
#
loop_
_entity.id
_entity.type
_entity.pdbx_description
1 polymer ?
#
loop_
_entity_poly.entity_id
_entity_poly.type
_entity_poly.pdbx_seq_one_letter_code
_entity_poly.pdbx_strand_id
1 'polypeptide(L)'
;MEEETLKQYLNEYYRGFTGFELEHIEDFSKSLKEYKKFNLEEYKILHLDKDMLYPPGDIKIGVRDARITKERNIYKDILMDTAVFTMKMGGENVKRILETILLENSQASTTTQDGAIADIEKGATTNTEKGAITNKDIDETNFLRHYLLLFYKDFKGFEEHHLDDFSDAMRKNSRVNLAEYELEYMERDIIFPPGIMGEGIINGKRQTGNNIIKDTLMDFATFTMKMAGDTTKKILQIVFETLQKRSAEKNAAVEELQKTKNELDSMRAKYNEYKEKIDNLEKEKKMAEERIKKLENDVLKLSNSEKKTPRST
;
A
#
# COMPACT_ATOMS: atom_id res chain seq x y z
N MET A 1 9.04 -11.23 -4.99
CA MET A 1 9.46 -10.84 -3.63
C MET A 1 10.45 -11.87 -3.13
N GLU A 2 11.52 -11.45 -2.44
CA GLU A 2 12.43 -12.39 -1.78
C GLU A 2 11.72 -13.02 -0.56
N GLU A 3 11.92 -14.33 -0.35
CA GLU A 3 11.29 -15.06 0.75
C GLU A 3 11.57 -14.43 2.12
N GLU A 4 12.75 -13.83 2.29
CA GLU A 4 13.15 -13.17 3.54
C GLU A 4 12.32 -11.91 3.84
N THR A 5 12.05 -11.08 2.83
CA THR A 5 11.16 -9.92 2.96
C THR A 5 9.74 -10.35 3.33
N LEU A 6 9.25 -11.44 2.71
CA LEU A 6 7.93 -12.01 3.05
C LEU A 6 7.87 -12.44 4.51
N LYS A 7 8.93 -13.12 4.99
CA LYS A 7 9.05 -13.53 6.39
C LYS A 7 9.09 -12.35 7.34
N GLN A 8 9.75 -11.25 6.99
CA GLN A 8 9.78 -10.04 7.83
C GLN A 8 8.38 -9.46 8.06
N TYR A 9 7.59 -9.26 7.00
CA TYR A 9 6.22 -8.76 7.16
C TYR A 9 5.29 -9.77 7.86
N LEU A 10 5.48 -11.07 7.65
CA LEU A 10 4.69 -12.07 8.37
C LEU A 10 5.08 -12.18 9.85
N ASN A 11 6.35 -11.96 10.20
CA ASN A 11 6.74 -11.81 11.60
C ASN A 11 6.06 -10.60 12.24
N GLU A 12 5.98 -9.47 11.53
CA GLU A 12 5.23 -8.30 11.99
C GLU A 12 3.74 -8.58 12.16
N TYR A 13 3.16 -9.34 11.24
CA TYR A 13 1.77 -9.80 11.34
C TYR A 13 1.53 -10.59 12.62
N TYR A 14 2.42 -11.55 12.94
CA TYR A 14 2.31 -12.37 14.14
C TYR A 14 2.66 -11.63 15.42
N ARG A 15 3.59 -10.66 15.36
CA ARG A 15 3.97 -9.81 16.51
C ARG A 15 2.77 -9.05 17.07
N GLY A 16 1.80 -8.69 16.23
CA GLY A 16 0.55 -8.06 16.67
C GLY A 16 -0.33 -8.93 17.56
N PHE A 17 -0.03 -10.22 17.74
CA PHE A 17 -0.70 -11.13 18.68
C PHE A 17 0.12 -11.42 19.94
N THR A 18 1.21 -10.69 20.19
CA THR A 18 1.98 -10.84 21.44
C THR A 18 1.05 -10.57 22.64
N GLY A 19 1.07 -11.45 23.63
CA GLY A 19 0.22 -11.37 24.82
C GLY A 19 -1.17 -12.00 24.65
N PHE A 20 -1.54 -12.45 23.44
CA PHE A 20 -2.92 -12.83 23.13
C PHE A 20 -3.52 -13.88 24.06
N GLU A 21 -2.76 -14.91 24.43
CA GLU A 21 -3.26 -15.94 25.35
C GLU A 21 -3.63 -15.35 26.72
N LEU A 22 -2.79 -14.47 27.26
CA LEU A 22 -2.97 -13.91 28.61
C LEU A 22 -4.04 -12.81 28.61
N GLU A 23 -4.06 -11.99 27.55
CA GLU A 23 -4.94 -10.82 27.48
C GLU A 23 -6.36 -11.15 27.03
N HIS A 24 -6.53 -12.14 26.16
CA HIS A 24 -7.82 -12.37 25.49
C HIS A 24 -8.39 -13.76 25.75
N ILE A 25 -7.58 -14.82 25.61
CA ILE A 25 -8.05 -16.18 25.80
C ILE A 25 -8.52 -16.41 27.25
N GLU A 26 -7.95 -15.73 28.23
CA GLU A 26 -8.42 -15.81 29.62
C GLU A 26 -9.84 -15.29 29.80
N ASP A 27 -10.18 -14.16 29.16
CA ASP A 27 -11.52 -13.55 29.21
C ASP A 27 -12.57 -14.41 28.51
N PHE A 28 -12.24 -14.94 27.32
CA PHE A 28 -13.11 -15.89 26.60
C PHE A 28 -13.30 -17.18 27.42
N SER A 29 -12.22 -17.72 27.98
CA SER A 29 -12.27 -18.94 28.81
C SER A 29 -13.13 -18.74 30.05
N LYS A 30 -12.98 -17.59 30.72
CA LYS A 30 -13.79 -17.24 31.90
C LYS A 30 -15.27 -17.17 31.54
N SER A 31 -15.61 -16.52 30.43
CA SER A 31 -17.00 -16.35 29.99
C SER A 31 -17.66 -17.69 29.67
N LEU A 32 -16.93 -18.60 29.04
CA LEU A 32 -17.41 -19.96 28.78
C LEU A 32 -17.61 -20.75 30.09
N LYS A 33 -16.66 -20.68 31.02
CA LYS A 33 -16.76 -21.38 32.33
C LYS A 33 -17.91 -20.87 33.19
N GLU A 34 -18.17 -19.57 33.15
CA GLU A 34 -19.26 -18.93 33.88
C GLU A 34 -20.60 -19.02 33.15
N TYR A 35 -20.64 -19.64 31.96
CA TYR A 35 -21.81 -19.71 31.08
C TYR A 35 -22.45 -18.33 30.82
N LYS A 36 -21.63 -17.28 30.69
CA LYS A 36 -22.07 -15.92 30.43
C LYS A 36 -21.89 -15.57 28.96
N LYS A 37 -22.86 -14.82 28.43
CA LYS A 37 -22.76 -14.22 27.10
C LYS A 37 -21.61 -13.22 27.08
N PHE A 38 -20.70 -13.36 26.13
CA PHE A 38 -19.61 -12.42 25.92
C PHE A 38 -20.10 -11.21 25.15
N ASN A 39 -19.82 -10.00 25.64
CA ASN A 39 -20.11 -8.79 24.89
C ASN A 39 -18.96 -8.47 23.93
N LEU A 40 -18.96 -9.17 22.79
CA LEU A 40 -17.92 -8.99 21.79
C LEU A 40 -17.86 -7.55 21.25
N GLU A 41 -18.99 -6.83 21.17
CA GLU A 41 -19.02 -5.47 20.64
C GLU A 41 -18.25 -4.49 21.53
N GLU A 42 -18.55 -4.47 22.83
CA GLU A 42 -17.81 -3.67 23.82
C GLU A 42 -16.34 -4.09 23.89
N TYR A 43 -16.08 -5.40 23.87
CA TYR A 43 -14.71 -5.92 23.91
C TYR A 43 -13.87 -5.40 22.74
N LYS A 44 -14.44 -5.39 21.54
CA LYS A 44 -13.76 -4.83 20.36
C LYS A 44 -13.53 -3.32 20.49
N ILE A 45 -14.46 -2.56 21.04
CA ILE A 45 -14.27 -1.11 21.24
C ILE A 45 -13.08 -0.83 22.18
N LEU A 46 -12.85 -1.71 23.17
CA LEU A 46 -11.77 -1.57 24.15
C LEU A 46 -10.40 -1.99 23.61
N HIS A 47 -10.36 -3.02 22.77
CA HIS A 47 -9.12 -3.70 22.39
C HIS A 47 -8.69 -3.53 20.93
N LEU A 48 -9.57 -3.01 20.06
CA LEU A 48 -9.34 -2.88 18.63
C LEU A 48 -9.41 -1.43 18.16
N ASP A 49 -8.75 -1.14 17.04
CA ASP A 49 -8.75 0.15 16.37
C ASP A 49 -10.14 0.47 15.79
N LYS A 50 -10.55 1.73 15.94
CA LYS A 50 -11.85 2.24 15.47
C LYS A 50 -11.86 2.44 13.96
N ASP A 51 -10.70 2.66 13.35
CA ASP A 51 -10.54 2.96 11.93
C ASP A 51 -10.43 1.68 11.08
N MET A 52 -11.12 0.62 11.50
CA MET A 52 -11.18 -0.64 10.79
C MET A 52 -12.33 -0.67 9.79
N LEU A 53 -12.08 -1.34 8.65
CA LEU A 53 -13.04 -1.48 7.56
C LEU A 53 -14.43 -1.97 8.01
N TYR A 54 -14.46 -2.86 9.01
CA TYR A 54 -15.68 -3.36 9.63
C TYR A 54 -15.76 -2.86 11.06
N PRO A 55 -16.84 -2.18 11.48
CA PRO A 55 -16.99 -1.72 12.85
C PRO A 55 -17.19 -2.89 13.83
N PRO A 56 -17.15 -2.64 15.14
CA PRO A 56 -17.55 -3.63 16.14
C PRO A 56 -18.90 -4.29 15.78
N GLY A 57 -19.06 -5.57 16.10
CA GLY A 57 -20.23 -6.37 15.71
C GLY A 57 -20.32 -6.86 14.25
N ASP A 58 -19.59 -6.28 13.29
CA ASP A 58 -20.01 -6.30 11.87
C ASP A 58 -19.20 -7.16 10.87
N ILE A 59 -18.62 -8.29 11.30
CA ILE A 59 -18.19 -9.32 10.32
C ILE A 59 -19.42 -10.15 9.92
N LYS A 60 -20.24 -9.62 9.01
CA LYS A 60 -21.57 -10.17 8.71
C LYS A 60 -21.72 -10.83 7.34
N ILE A 61 -20.82 -10.62 6.37
CA ILE A 61 -21.01 -11.21 5.04
C ILE A 61 -20.21 -12.51 4.93
N GLY A 62 -20.86 -13.62 5.30
CA GLY A 62 -20.40 -14.98 5.04
C GLY A 62 -19.44 -15.59 6.06
N VAL A 63 -18.89 -14.84 7.01
CA VAL A 63 -18.09 -15.39 8.14
C VAL A 63 -18.99 -15.84 9.29
N ARG A 64 -20.00 -15.04 9.64
CA ARG A 64 -21.03 -15.37 10.63
C ARG A 64 -22.36 -15.53 9.91
N ASP A 65 -22.92 -16.74 9.84
CA ASP A 65 -24.21 -16.96 9.18
C ASP A 65 -25.37 -16.62 10.11
N ALA A 66 -26.00 -15.46 9.87
CA ALA A 66 -27.17 -14.98 10.60
C ALA A 66 -28.43 -15.86 10.42
N ARG A 67 -28.41 -16.83 9.51
CA ARG A 67 -29.49 -17.84 9.34
C ARG A 67 -29.29 -19.03 10.29
N ILE A 68 -28.08 -19.24 10.81
CA ILE A 68 -27.70 -20.39 11.67
C ILE A 68 -27.74 -20.01 13.16
N THR A 69 -27.97 -18.74 13.51
CA THR A 69 -27.95 -18.24 14.90
C THR A 69 -29.05 -18.79 15.83
N LYS A 70 -30.10 -19.45 15.32
CA LYS A 70 -31.22 -19.93 16.15
C LYS A 70 -30.93 -21.25 16.90
N GLU A 71 -29.86 -21.97 16.58
CA GLU A 71 -29.54 -23.28 17.19
C GLU A 71 -28.16 -23.34 17.87
N ARG A 72 -27.48 -22.21 18.03
CA ARG A 72 -26.14 -22.20 18.65
C ARG A 72 -26.21 -22.34 20.16
N ASN A 73 -25.28 -23.11 20.70
CA ASN A 73 -25.02 -23.11 22.12
C ASN A 73 -23.84 -22.20 22.45
N ILE A 74 -23.66 -21.94 23.74
CA ILE A 74 -22.63 -21.02 24.24
C ILE A 74 -21.21 -21.37 23.78
N TYR A 75 -20.91 -22.65 23.55
CA TYR A 75 -19.62 -23.09 23.01
C TYR A 75 -19.39 -22.55 21.59
N LYS A 76 -20.37 -22.74 20.71
CA LYS A 76 -20.33 -22.23 19.34
C LYS A 76 -20.27 -20.69 19.33
N ASP A 77 -21.00 -20.04 20.23
CA ASP A 77 -21.01 -18.57 20.31
C ASP A 77 -19.65 -18.01 20.74
N ILE A 78 -19.06 -18.54 21.81
CA ILE A 78 -17.74 -18.07 22.29
C ILE A 78 -16.64 -18.41 21.29
N LEU A 79 -16.64 -19.60 20.68
CA LEU A 79 -15.69 -19.94 19.62
C LEU A 79 -15.78 -18.93 18.48
N MET A 80 -16.98 -18.64 17.97
CA MET A 80 -17.11 -17.63 16.92
C MET A 80 -16.75 -16.23 17.37
N ASP A 81 -17.02 -15.86 18.62
CA ASP A 81 -16.60 -14.56 19.14
C ASP A 81 -15.07 -14.46 19.22
N THR A 82 -14.38 -15.54 19.63
CA THR A 82 -12.91 -15.65 19.58
C THR A 82 -12.40 -15.52 18.15
N ALA A 83 -12.95 -16.28 17.19
CA ALA A 83 -12.53 -16.21 15.78
C ALA A 83 -12.75 -14.82 15.18
N VAL A 84 -13.92 -14.21 15.38
CA VAL A 84 -14.22 -12.86 14.88
C VAL A 84 -13.28 -11.82 15.49
N PHE A 85 -12.93 -11.96 16.77
CA PHE A 85 -11.95 -11.08 17.41
C PHE A 85 -10.56 -11.25 16.79
N THR A 86 -10.08 -12.49 16.70
CA THR A 86 -8.78 -12.83 16.10
C THR A 86 -8.66 -12.35 14.66
N MET A 87 -9.68 -12.56 13.83
CA MET A 87 -9.71 -12.10 12.43
C MET A 87 -9.60 -10.57 12.33
N LYS A 88 -10.27 -9.83 13.23
CA LYS A 88 -10.19 -8.37 13.22
C LYS A 88 -8.82 -7.85 13.63
N MET A 89 -8.25 -8.42 14.68
CA MET A 89 -6.89 -8.10 15.10
C MET A 89 -5.88 -8.44 14.00
N GLY A 90 -6.06 -9.57 13.31
CA GLY A 90 -5.27 -9.90 12.11
C GLY A 90 -5.42 -8.85 11.01
N GLY A 91 -6.65 -8.36 10.75
CA GLY A 91 -6.88 -7.28 9.80
C GLY A 91 -6.21 -5.96 10.16
N GLU A 92 -6.12 -5.61 11.45
CA GLU A 92 -5.34 -4.45 11.92
C GLU A 92 -3.84 -4.63 11.69
N ASN A 93 -3.33 -5.84 11.93
CA ASN A 93 -1.93 -6.16 11.66
C ASN A 93 -1.63 -6.01 10.16
N VAL A 94 -2.51 -6.52 9.29
CA VAL A 94 -2.41 -6.35 7.83
C VAL A 94 -2.48 -4.88 7.43
N LYS A 95 -3.42 -4.10 7.98
CA LYS A 95 -3.54 -2.65 7.73
C LYS A 95 -2.20 -1.95 8.01
N ARG A 96 -1.62 -2.16 9.18
CA ARG A 96 -0.32 -1.56 9.58
C ARG A 96 0.82 -1.95 8.64
N ILE A 97 0.87 -3.21 8.21
CA ILE A 97 1.87 -3.68 7.25
C ILE A 97 1.71 -2.97 5.90
N LEU A 98 0.48 -2.89 5.38
CA LEU A 98 0.20 -2.23 4.11
C LEU A 98 0.51 -0.73 4.16
N GLU A 99 0.20 -0.06 5.27
CA GLU A 99 0.59 1.34 5.50
C GLU A 99 2.11 1.52 5.49
N THR A 100 2.84 0.60 6.14
CA THR A 100 4.30 0.60 6.14
C THR A 100 4.86 0.45 4.73
N ILE A 101 4.33 -0.49 3.95
CA ILE A 101 4.71 -0.69 2.54
C ILE A 101 4.45 0.56 1.70
N LEU A 102 3.30 1.23 1.88
CA LEU A 102 2.99 2.47 1.17
C LEU A 102 4.00 3.59 1.52
N LEU A 103 4.34 3.74 2.80
CA LEU A 103 5.33 4.71 3.27
C LEU A 103 6.71 4.44 2.69
N GLU A 104 7.18 3.18 2.74
CA GLU A 104 8.48 2.77 2.18
C GLU A 104 8.56 3.05 0.68
N ASN A 105 7.51 2.74 -0.08
CA ASN A 105 7.45 3.05 -1.51
C ASN A 105 7.41 4.56 -1.80
N SER A 106 6.73 5.34 -0.97
CA SER A 106 6.72 6.80 -1.10
C SER A 106 8.12 7.37 -0.84
N GLN A 107 8.87 6.87 0.14
CA GLN A 107 10.22 7.35 0.47
C GLN A 107 11.28 6.93 -0.57
N ALA A 108 11.19 5.72 -1.10
CA ALA A 108 12.07 5.27 -2.19
C ALA A 108 11.93 6.14 -3.45
N SER A 109 10.77 6.78 -3.63
CA SER A 109 10.48 7.62 -4.78
C SER A 109 11.06 9.05 -4.69
N THR A 110 11.38 9.55 -3.49
CA THR A 110 11.99 10.88 -3.29
C THR A 110 13.51 10.83 -3.38
N THR A 111 14.14 9.74 -2.93
CA THR A 111 15.61 9.58 -2.93
C THR A 111 16.21 9.43 -4.33
N THR A 112 15.42 9.08 -5.35
CA THR A 112 15.87 9.01 -6.75
C THR A 112 15.79 10.36 -7.48
N GLN A 113 15.19 11.41 -6.89
CA GLN A 113 15.07 12.73 -7.52
C GLN A 113 16.11 13.77 -7.05
N ASP A 114 16.78 13.53 -5.92
CA ASP A 114 17.73 14.50 -5.32
C ASP A 114 19.01 14.74 -6.14
N GLY A 115 19.28 13.92 -7.17
CA GLY A 115 20.41 14.13 -8.08
C GLY A 115 20.13 15.07 -9.26
N ALA A 116 18.86 15.39 -9.59
CA ALA A 116 18.53 16.00 -10.89
C ALA A 116 17.54 17.18 -10.84
N ILE A 117 16.97 17.54 -9.68
CA ILE A 117 15.96 18.62 -9.57
C ILE A 117 16.27 19.59 -8.42
N ALA A 118 17.54 19.85 -8.13
CA ALA A 118 17.92 20.82 -7.10
C ALA A 118 17.68 22.31 -7.50
N ASP A 119 17.22 22.60 -8.73
CA ASP A 119 17.14 23.98 -9.25
C ASP A 119 15.73 24.53 -9.51
N ILE A 120 14.64 23.91 -9.02
CA ILE A 120 13.27 24.42 -9.29
C ILE A 120 12.60 25.14 -8.11
N GLU A 121 12.99 24.93 -6.85
CA GLU A 121 12.28 25.55 -5.72
C GLU A 121 13.03 26.70 -5.06
N LYS A 122 13.10 27.82 -5.77
CA LYS A 122 13.12 29.15 -5.13
C LYS A 122 12.03 30.03 -5.74
N GLY A 123 10.83 29.90 -5.21
CA GLY A 123 9.80 30.94 -5.37
C GLY A 123 8.37 30.44 -5.23
N ALA A 124 7.85 30.41 -4.00
CA ALA A 124 6.54 30.98 -3.62
C ALA A 124 6.19 30.58 -2.19
N THR A 125 6.21 31.56 -1.30
CA THR A 125 5.80 31.51 0.10
C THR A 125 4.27 31.44 0.28
N THR A 126 3.87 30.71 1.33
CA THR A 126 2.75 30.96 2.29
C THR A 126 1.31 31.00 1.77
N ASN A 127 0.47 30.05 2.22
CA ASN A 127 -0.51 30.28 3.29
C ASN A 127 -1.35 29.02 3.62
N THR A 128 -1.74 28.97 4.88
CA THR A 128 -2.55 28.00 5.61
C THR A 128 -3.89 27.68 4.96
N GLU A 129 -4.27 26.40 4.85
CA GLU A 129 -5.69 25.99 4.87
C GLU A 129 -5.87 24.53 5.33
N LYS A 130 -6.85 24.34 6.22
CA LYS A 130 -7.32 23.07 6.75
C LYS A 130 -7.87 22.17 5.64
N GLY A 131 -7.46 20.90 5.64
CA GLY A 131 -8.35 19.78 5.31
C GLY A 131 -8.80 19.64 3.86
N ALA A 132 -7.91 19.82 2.89
CA ALA A 132 -8.14 19.30 1.55
C ALA A 132 -7.55 17.88 1.46
N ILE A 133 -8.42 16.86 1.42
CA ILE A 133 -8.02 15.49 1.08
C ILE A 133 -7.42 15.54 -0.33
N THR A 134 -6.16 15.18 -0.46
CA THR A 134 -5.46 15.17 -1.75
C THR A 134 -5.85 13.93 -2.56
N ASN A 135 -5.67 13.96 -3.88
CA ASN A 135 -5.87 12.77 -4.72
C ASN A 135 -4.98 11.58 -4.29
N LYS A 136 -3.86 11.85 -3.62
CA LYS A 136 -2.95 10.83 -3.06
C LYS A 136 -3.60 10.12 -1.86
N ASP A 137 -4.23 10.88 -0.96
CA ASP A 137 -4.92 10.33 0.21
C ASP A 137 -6.11 9.43 -0.19
N ILE A 138 -6.79 9.77 -1.29
CA ILE A 138 -7.88 8.96 -1.85
C ILE A 138 -7.36 7.64 -2.45
N ASP A 139 -6.21 7.66 -3.13
CA ASP A 139 -5.62 6.45 -3.72
C ASP A 139 -5.06 5.49 -2.64
N GLU A 140 -4.43 6.03 -1.60
CA GLU A 140 -3.97 5.25 -0.44
C GLU A 140 -5.14 4.62 0.33
N THR A 141 -6.21 5.37 0.57
CA THR A 141 -7.42 4.85 1.21
C THR A 141 -8.07 3.74 0.39
N ASN A 142 -8.12 3.89 -0.94
CA ASN A 142 -8.66 2.88 -1.84
C ASN A 142 -7.78 1.63 -1.89
N PHE A 143 -6.46 1.79 -1.89
CA PHE A 143 -5.50 0.69 -1.81
C PHE A 143 -5.72 -0.13 -0.54
N LEU A 144 -5.71 0.51 0.63
CA LEU A 144 -5.90 -0.16 1.91
C LEU A 144 -7.26 -0.88 1.96
N ARG A 145 -8.33 -0.19 1.55
CA ARG A 145 -9.68 -0.76 1.50
C ARG A 145 -9.75 -1.98 0.58
N HIS A 146 -9.11 -1.93 -0.59
CA HIS A 146 -9.12 -3.03 -1.55
C HIS A 146 -8.50 -4.30 -0.95
N TYR A 147 -7.29 -4.20 -0.40
CA TYR A 147 -6.58 -5.37 0.13
C TYR A 147 -7.16 -5.86 1.45
N LEU A 148 -7.67 -4.98 2.31
CA LEU A 148 -8.40 -5.40 3.51
C LEU A 148 -9.71 -6.14 3.14
N LEU A 149 -10.42 -5.71 2.09
CA LEU A 149 -11.59 -6.47 1.60
C LEU A 149 -11.20 -7.86 1.12
N LEU A 150 -10.07 -8.00 0.41
CA LEU A 150 -9.55 -9.30 -0.02
C LEU A 150 -9.20 -10.18 1.18
N PHE A 151 -8.55 -9.63 2.20
CA PHE A 151 -8.22 -10.34 3.44
C PHE A 151 -9.47 -10.95 4.08
N TYR A 152 -10.51 -10.13 4.30
CA TYR A 152 -11.72 -10.61 4.95
C TYR A 152 -12.57 -11.56 4.09
N LYS A 153 -12.40 -11.53 2.77
CA LYS A 153 -13.12 -12.41 1.84
C LYS A 153 -12.70 -13.88 2.02
N ASP A 154 -11.48 -14.14 2.47
CA ASP A 154 -10.95 -15.50 2.62
C ASP A 154 -11.60 -16.26 3.77
N PHE A 155 -12.14 -15.56 4.78
CA PHE A 155 -12.90 -16.18 5.88
C PHE A 155 -14.36 -16.49 5.52
N LYS A 156 -14.78 -16.30 4.27
CA LYS A 156 -16.14 -16.60 3.85
C LYS A 156 -16.40 -18.11 3.98
N GLY A 157 -17.42 -18.47 4.76
CA GLY A 157 -17.75 -19.85 5.08
C GLY A 157 -17.01 -20.41 6.29
N PHE A 158 -16.15 -19.63 6.96
CA PHE A 158 -15.33 -20.11 8.08
C PHE A 158 -16.16 -20.83 9.15
N GLU A 159 -17.29 -20.26 9.53
CA GLU A 159 -18.19 -20.86 10.50
C GLU A 159 -18.72 -22.23 10.05
N GLU A 160 -19.17 -22.35 8.80
CA GLU A 160 -19.70 -23.62 8.26
C GLU A 160 -18.64 -24.72 8.22
N HIS A 161 -17.38 -24.36 7.93
CA HIS A 161 -16.32 -25.34 7.70
C HIS A 161 -15.57 -25.75 8.98
N HIS A 162 -15.51 -24.91 10.01
CA HIS A 162 -14.59 -25.13 11.13
C HIS A 162 -15.25 -25.12 12.50
N LEU A 163 -16.37 -24.44 12.69
CA LEU A 163 -16.90 -24.22 14.03
C LEU A 163 -17.32 -25.53 14.72
N ASP A 164 -17.90 -26.44 13.94
CA ASP A 164 -18.50 -27.66 14.47
C ASP A 164 -17.43 -28.65 14.95
N ASP A 165 -16.31 -28.77 14.23
CA ASP A 165 -15.19 -29.63 14.63
C ASP A 165 -14.64 -29.27 16.02
N PHE A 166 -14.39 -27.98 16.24
CA PHE A 166 -13.88 -27.49 17.53
C PHE A 166 -14.95 -27.52 18.62
N SER A 167 -16.20 -27.20 18.29
CA SER A 167 -17.32 -27.28 19.25
C SER A 167 -17.54 -28.72 19.74
N ASP A 168 -17.51 -29.68 18.83
CA ASP A 168 -17.71 -31.09 19.14
C ASP A 168 -16.53 -31.67 19.91
N ALA A 169 -15.29 -31.31 19.53
CA ALA A 169 -14.10 -31.69 20.29
C ALA A 169 -14.19 -31.20 21.75
N MET A 170 -14.58 -29.92 21.95
CA MET A 170 -14.72 -29.33 23.27
C MET A 170 -15.81 -30.03 24.10
N ARG A 171 -16.97 -30.35 23.51
CA ARG A 171 -18.05 -31.09 24.19
C ARG A 171 -17.64 -32.50 24.59
N LYS A 172 -16.83 -33.17 23.76
CA LYS A 172 -16.29 -34.51 24.02
C LYS A 172 -15.11 -34.50 25.00
N ASN A 173 -14.75 -33.33 25.56
CA ASN A 173 -13.58 -33.15 26.42
C ASN A 173 -12.28 -33.64 25.75
N SER A 174 -12.18 -33.37 24.44
CA SER A 174 -11.07 -33.74 23.57
C SER A 174 -10.54 -32.50 22.83
N ARG A 175 -9.46 -32.67 22.06
CA ARG A 175 -8.87 -31.60 21.24
C ARG A 175 -8.83 -32.02 19.79
N VAL A 176 -8.99 -31.04 18.90
CA VAL A 176 -8.64 -31.18 17.49
C VAL A 176 -7.12 -31.37 17.40
N ASN A 177 -6.67 -32.29 16.55
CA ASN A 177 -5.25 -32.38 16.23
C ASN A 177 -4.88 -31.18 15.34
N LEU A 178 -4.45 -30.10 15.99
CA LEU A 178 -4.23 -28.82 15.31
C LEU A 178 -3.20 -28.95 14.16
N ALA A 179 -2.16 -29.78 14.32
CA ALA A 179 -1.15 -29.94 13.27
C ALA A 179 -1.73 -30.58 12.00
N GLU A 180 -2.57 -31.61 12.13
CA GLU A 180 -3.25 -32.25 10.99
C GLU A 180 -4.31 -31.34 10.39
N TYR A 181 -5.08 -30.66 11.25
CA TYR A 181 -6.13 -29.74 10.83
C TYR A 181 -5.57 -28.56 10.01
N GLU A 182 -4.45 -27.99 10.46
CA GLU A 182 -3.73 -26.95 9.74
C GLU A 182 -3.28 -27.42 8.35
N LEU A 183 -2.79 -28.66 8.21
CA LEU A 183 -2.34 -29.20 6.93
C LEU A 183 -3.50 -29.52 5.96
N GLU A 184 -4.70 -29.77 6.49
CA GLU A 184 -5.89 -30.05 5.69
C GLU A 184 -6.52 -28.78 5.11
N TYR A 185 -6.54 -27.69 5.89
CA TYR A 185 -7.37 -26.51 5.57
C TYR A 185 -6.59 -25.25 5.16
N MET A 186 -5.27 -25.21 5.27
CA MET A 186 -4.47 -24.07 4.82
C MET A 186 -3.11 -24.48 4.27
N GLU A 187 -2.47 -23.58 3.52
CA GLU A 187 -1.08 -23.79 3.13
C GLU A 187 -0.17 -23.72 4.35
N ARG A 188 0.97 -24.40 4.27
CA ARG A 188 1.94 -24.43 5.36
C ARG A 188 2.39 -23.01 5.71
N ASP A 189 2.22 -22.65 6.98
CA ASP A 189 2.74 -21.39 7.49
C ASP A 189 4.26 -21.36 7.40
N ILE A 190 4.80 -20.23 6.96
CA ILE A 190 6.25 -20.08 6.70
C ILE A 190 7.04 -19.61 7.93
N ILE A 191 6.35 -19.18 8.99
CA ILE A 191 6.93 -18.70 10.25
C ILE A 191 6.90 -19.81 11.30
N PHE A 192 5.75 -20.45 11.48
CA PHE A 192 5.53 -21.45 12.52
C PHE A 192 5.18 -22.83 11.97
N PRO A 193 5.76 -23.91 12.52
CA PRO A 193 5.37 -25.28 12.14
C PRO A 193 3.90 -25.61 12.44
N PRO A 194 3.35 -26.66 11.79
CA PRO A 194 2.00 -27.12 12.07
C PRO A 194 1.75 -27.40 13.55
N GLY A 195 0.65 -26.88 14.09
CA GLY A 195 0.23 -27.07 15.49
C GLY A 195 1.07 -26.32 16.53
N ILE A 196 2.05 -25.52 16.11
CA ILE A 196 2.93 -24.74 16.99
C ILE A 196 2.68 -23.25 16.77
N MET A 197 2.64 -22.46 17.84
CA MET A 197 2.64 -20.99 17.78
C MET A 197 3.80 -20.45 18.63
N GLY A 198 4.28 -19.26 18.30
CA GLY A 198 5.43 -18.65 18.96
C GLY A 198 5.22 -18.36 20.46
N GLU A 199 6.31 -18.49 21.23
CA GLU A 199 6.38 -18.01 22.60
C GLU A 199 6.13 -16.50 22.64
N GLY A 200 5.31 -16.04 23.60
CA GLY A 200 4.86 -14.65 23.70
C GLY A 200 3.46 -14.45 23.15
N ILE A 201 3.06 -15.18 22.10
CA ILE A 201 1.65 -15.29 21.69
C ILE A 201 0.94 -16.32 22.57
N ILE A 202 1.55 -17.52 22.66
CA ILE A 202 1.26 -18.51 23.70
C ILE A 202 2.10 -18.19 24.92
N ASN A 203 1.52 -18.36 26.10
CA ASN A 203 2.25 -18.28 27.36
C ASN A 203 3.27 -19.43 27.44
N GLY A 204 4.57 -19.13 27.40
CA GLY A 204 5.64 -20.14 27.47
C GLY A 204 5.63 -21.00 28.74
N LYS A 205 4.93 -20.57 29.79
CA LYS A 205 4.75 -21.34 31.05
C LYS A 205 3.50 -22.22 31.04
N ARG A 206 2.73 -22.24 29.96
CA ARG A 206 1.49 -23.00 29.85
C ARG A 206 1.78 -24.50 29.85
N GLN A 207 1.00 -25.23 30.63
CA GLN A 207 0.91 -26.69 30.56
C GLN A 207 -0.38 -27.07 29.84
N THR A 208 -0.25 -27.59 28.62
CA THR A 208 -1.37 -28.10 27.84
C THR A 208 -2.00 -29.33 28.51
N GLY A 209 -3.33 -29.43 28.49
CA GLY A 209 -4.10 -30.51 29.11
C GLY A 209 -4.69 -30.16 30.48
N ASN A 210 -4.23 -29.08 31.13
CA ASN A 210 -4.75 -28.65 32.43
C ASN A 210 -6.13 -27.97 32.33
N ASN A 211 -6.47 -27.42 31.18
CA ASN A 211 -7.74 -26.71 30.98
C ASN A 211 -8.19 -26.84 29.53
N ILE A 212 -8.96 -27.90 29.25
CA ILE A 212 -9.43 -28.27 27.91
C ILE A 212 -10.12 -27.11 27.17
N ILE A 213 -10.85 -26.27 27.91
CA ILE A 213 -11.56 -25.11 27.35
C ILE A 213 -10.54 -24.09 26.85
N LYS A 214 -9.56 -23.74 27.69
CA LYS A 214 -8.50 -22.78 27.32
C LYS A 214 -7.63 -23.34 26.20
N ASP A 215 -7.35 -24.64 26.23
CA ASP A 215 -6.62 -25.36 25.18
C ASP A 215 -7.34 -25.30 23.84
N THR A 216 -8.63 -25.66 23.81
CA THR A 216 -9.40 -25.62 22.56
C THR A 216 -9.60 -24.20 22.05
N LEU A 217 -9.83 -23.21 22.94
CA LEU A 217 -9.93 -21.80 22.53
C LEU A 217 -8.62 -21.28 21.93
N MET A 218 -7.48 -21.67 22.52
CA MET A 218 -6.18 -21.29 21.96
C MET A 218 -5.91 -22.02 20.64
N ASP A 219 -6.22 -23.30 20.52
CA ASP A 219 -6.03 -24.05 19.29
C ASP A 219 -6.87 -23.42 18.16
N PHE A 220 -8.11 -23.04 18.45
CA PHE A 220 -9.00 -22.37 17.51
C PHE A 220 -8.51 -20.97 17.11
N ALA A 221 -8.03 -20.20 18.08
CA ALA A 221 -7.43 -18.89 17.81
C ALA A 221 -6.14 -19.03 16.99
N THR A 222 -5.29 -20.01 17.29
CA THR A 222 -4.04 -20.30 16.56
C THR A 222 -4.33 -20.64 15.11
N PHE A 223 -5.29 -21.54 14.88
CA PHE A 223 -5.75 -21.88 13.53
C PHE A 223 -6.24 -20.63 12.78
N THR A 224 -7.07 -19.81 13.43
CA THR A 224 -7.59 -18.57 12.84
C THR A 224 -6.48 -17.57 12.52
N MET A 225 -5.51 -17.37 13.42
CA MET A 225 -4.36 -16.48 13.22
C MET A 225 -3.53 -16.92 12.01
N LYS A 226 -3.28 -18.22 11.87
CA LYS A 226 -2.45 -18.76 10.81
C LYS A 226 -3.14 -18.81 9.46
N MET A 227 -4.43 -19.13 9.42
CA MET A 227 -5.23 -19.00 8.21
C MET A 227 -5.18 -17.55 7.70
N ALA A 228 -5.37 -16.60 8.60
CA ALA A 228 -5.22 -15.18 8.30
C ALA A 228 -3.78 -14.79 7.89
N GLY A 229 -2.76 -15.43 8.46
CA GLY A 229 -1.36 -15.30 8.04
C GLY A 229 -1.11 -15.80 6.62
N ASP A 230 -1.71 -16.93 6.23
CA ASP A 230 -1.65 -17.45 4.86
C ASP A 230 -2.34 -16.51 3.86
N THR A 231 -3.51 -15.98 4.21
CA THR A 231 -4.17 -14.93 3.40
C THR A 231 -3.28 -13.69 3.26
N THR A 232 -2.63 -13.28 4.35
CA THR A 232 -1.70 -12.14 4.37
C THR A 232 -0.52 -12.37 3.43
N LYS A 233 0.06 -13.58 3.45
CA LYS A 233 1.14 -14.01 2.55
C LYS A 233 0.76 -13.79 1.09
N LYS A 234 -0.44 -14.25 0.70
CA LYS A 234 -0.99 -14.12 -0.66
C LYS A 234 -1.19 -12.66 -1.05
N ILE A 235 -1.75 -11.84 -0.15
CA ILE A 235 -1.93 -10.40 -0.37
C ILE A 235 -0.59 -9.69 -0.58
N LEU A 236 0.40 -9.97 0.26
CA LEU A 236 1.72 -9.37 0.16
C LEU A 236 2.40 -9.68 -1.17
N GLN A 237 2.26 -10.90 -1.68
CA GLN A 237 2.77 -11.25 -3.01
C GLN A 237 2.12 -10.40 -4.11
N ILE A 238 0.79 -10.27 -4.11
CA ILE A 238 0.04 -9.46 -5.09
C ILE A 238 0.43 -7.98 -5.00
N VAL A 239 0.53 -7.45 -3.78
CA VAL A 239 0.91 -6.04 -3.53
C VAL A 239 2.27 -5.76 -4.13
N PHE A 240 3.26 -6.62 -3.90
CA PHE A 240 4.61 -6.40 -4.40
C PHE A 240 4.72 -6.54 -5.91
N GLU A 241 4.03 -7.50 -6.52
CA GLU A 241 3.94 -7.59 -7.98
C GLU A 241 3.35 -6.32 -8.59
N THR A 242 2.29 -5.80 -7.97
CA THR A 242 1.64 -4.55 -8.40
C THR A 242 2.58 -3.36 -8.29
N LEU A 243 3.32 -3.24 -7.19
CA LEU A 243 4.27 -2.16 -6.95
C LEU A 243 5.48 -2.23 -7.89
N GLN A 244 6.01 -3.45 -8.15
CA GLN A 244 7.09 -3.65 -9.12
C GLN A 244 6.67 -3.24 -10.52
N LYS A 245 5.46 -3.61 -10.94
CA LYS A 245 4.91 -3.20 -12.24
C LYS A 245 4.79 -1.69 -12.36
N ARG A 246 4.21 -1.02 -11.34
CA ARG A 246 4.10 0.45 -11.31
C ARG A 246 5.47 1.13 -11.36
N SER A 247 6.47 0.58 -10.68
CA SER A 247 7.84 1.10 -10.69
C SER A 247 8.48 1.01 -12.08
N ALA A 248 8.34 -0.12 -12.77
CA ALA A 248 8.84 -0.30 -14.13
C ALA A 248 8.18 0.67 -15.13
N GLU A 249 6.86 0.84 -15.06
CA GLU A 249 6.10 1.80 -15.88
C GLU A 249 6.57 3.25 -15.63
N LYS A 250 6.79 3.61 -14.36
CA LYS A 250 7.32 4.93 -13.98
C LYS A 250 8.72 5.17 -14.55
N ASN A 251 9.62 4.19 -14.45
CA ASN A 251 10.99 4.32 -14.95
C ASN A 251 11.01 4.49 -16.48
N ALA A 252 10.20 3.73 -17.21
CA ALA A 252 10.05 3.90 -18.65
C ALA A 252 9.57 5.32 -19.03
N ALA A 253 8.57 5.84 -18.31
CA ALA A 253 8.08 7.20 -18.53
C ALA A 253 9.15 8.28 -18.21
N VAL A 254 9.96 8.06 -17.17
CA VAL A 254 11.09 8.97 -16.83
C VAL A 254 12.15 8.96 -17.93
N GLU A 255 12.49 7.80 -18.48
CA GLU A 255 13.43 7.68 -19.61
C GLU A 255 12.91 8.39 -20.87
N GLU A 256 11.63 8.23 -21.20
CA GLU A 256 11.00 8.94 -22.33
C GLU A 256 11.00 10.46 -22.12
N LEU A 257 10.69 10.94 -20.92
CA LEU A 257 10.74 12.36 -20.57
C LEU A 257 12.18 12.91 -20.67
N GLN A 258 13.18 12.15 -20.22
CA GLN A 258 14.57 12.55 -20.33
C GLN A 258 15.02 12.64 -21.79
N LYS A 259 14.61 11.69 -22.64
CA LYS A 259 14.86 11.74 -24.08
C LYS A 259 14.24 12.98 -24.72
N THR A 260 12.98 13.25 -24.40
CA THR A 260 12.25 14.43 -24.91
C THR A 260 12.91 15.73 -24.46
N LYS A 261 13.40 15.78 -23.21
CA LYS A 261 14.16 16.93 -22.69
C LYS A 261 15.46 17.15 -23.47
N ASN A 262 16.22 16.09 -23.72
CA ASN A 262 17.46 16.18 -24.50
C ASN A 262 17.21 16.66 -25.95
N GLU A 263 16.12 16.20 -26.57
CA GLU A 263 15.70 16.65 -27.90
C GLU A 263 15.30 18.14 -27.90
N LEU A 264 14.57 18.59 -26.88
CA LEU A 264 14.19 19.99 -26.69
C LEU A 264 15.43 20.89 -26.51
N ASP A 265 16.39 20.46 -25.71
CA ASP A 265 17.64 21.20 -25.48
C ASP A 265 18.46 21.30 -26.78
N SER A 266 18.49 20.23 -27.59
CA SER A 266 19.11 20.25 -28.93
C SER A 266 18.41 21.23 -29.88
N MET A 267 17.07 21.24 -29.91
CA MET A 267 16.31 22.20 -30.71
C MET A 267 16.53 23.64 -30.27
N ARG A 268 16.61 23.89 -28.95
CA ARG A 268 16.91 25.22 -28.39
C ARG A 268 18.29 25.71 -28.83
N ALA A 269 19.30 24.82 -28.82
CA ALA A 269 20.64 25.16 -29.32
C ALA A 269 20.62 25.55 -30.80
N LYS A 270 19.94 24.76 -31.65
CA LYS A 270 19.79 25.09 -33.09
C LYS A 270 19.05 26.41 -33.31
N TYR A 271 17.98 26.65 -32.55
CA TYR A 271 17.23 27.91 -32.63
C TYR A 271 18.13 29.11 -32.31
N ASN A 272 18.95 29.03 -31.26
CA ASN A 272 19.90 30.09 -30.91
C ASN A 272 20.92 30.33 -32.04
N GLU A 273 21.44 29.27 -32.64
CA GLU A 273 22.35 29.38 -33.79
C GLU A 273 21.68 30.05 -35.01
N TYR A 274 20.42 29.70 -35.31
CA TYR A 274 19.68 30.37 -36.38
C TYR A 274 19.38 31.83 -36.07
N LYS A 275 19.07 32.16 -34.81
CA LYS A 275 18.85 33.54 -34.37
C LYS A 275 20.11 34.38 -34.59
N GLU A 276 21.28 33.90 -34.19
CA GLU A 276 22.55 34.61 -34.42
C GLU A 276 22.84 34.80 -35.92
N LYS A 277 22.54 33.80 -36.76
CA LYS A 277 22.68 33.92 -38.22
C LYS A 277 21.75 34.99 -38.79
N ILE A 278 20.50 35.06 -38.34
CA ILE A 278 19.53 36.09 -38.75
C ILE A 278 20.02 37.48 -38.33
N ASP A 279 20.46 37.64 -37.07
CA ASP A 279 20.97 38.92 -36.56
C ASP A 279 22.18 39.42 -37.38
N ASN A 280 23.06 38.51 -37.82
CA ASN A 280 24.19 38.85 -38.69
C ASN A 280 23.75 39.24 -40.10
N LEU A 281 22.84 38.49 -40.71
CA LEU A 281 22.29 38.81 -42.04
C LEU A 281 21.55 40.15 -42.06
N GLU A 282 20.84 40.51 -40.99
CA GLU A 282 20.19 41.83 -40.88
C GLU A 282 21.20 42.98 -40.84
N LYS A 283 22.33 42.81 -40.12
CA LYS A 283 23.42 43.79 -40.12
C LYS A 283 24.05 43.95 -41.51
N GLU A 284 24.32 42.83 -42.20
CA GLU A 284 24.87 42.86 -43.55
C GLU A 284 23.93 43.53 -44.54
N LYS A 285 22.63 43.21 -44.48
CA LYS A 285 21.60 43.85 -45.31
C LYS A 285 21.59 45.36 -45.10
N LYS A 286 21.60 45.83 -43.85
CA LYS A 286 21.64 47.27 -43.54
C LYS A 286 22.87 47.97 -44.12
N MET A 287 24.05 47.36 -44.00
CA MET A 287 25.28 47.91 -44.60
C MET A 287 25.22 47.96 -46.13
N ALA A 288 24.63 46.94 -46.77
CA ALA A 288 24.44 46.92 -48.22
C ALA A 288 23.46 48.01 -48.69
N GLU A 289 22.35 48.21 -47.98
CA GLU A 289 21.38 49.28 -48.24
C GLU A 289 22.01 50.68 -48.15
N GLU A 290 22.87 50.92 -47.15
CA GLU A 290 23.61 52.19 -47.00
C GLU A 290 24.61 52.40 -48.15
N ARG A 291 25.30 51.34 -48.60
CA ARG A 291 26.21 51.40 -49.76
C ARG A 291 25.47 51.73 -51.05
N ILE A 292 24.31 51.11 -51.29
CA ILE A 292 23.47 51.39 -52.47
C ILE A 292 23.05 52.86 -52.48
N LYS A 293 22.51 53.39 -51.37
CA LYS A 293 22.14 54.81 -51.26
C LYS A 293 23.31 55.76 -51.54
N LYS A 294 24.52 55.41 -51.10
CA LYS A 294 25.71 56.21 -51.38
C LYS A 294 26.06 56.20 -52.88
N LEU A 295 26.08 55.02 -53.49
CA LEU A 295 26.33 54.86 -54.92
C LEU A 295 25.29 55.57 -55.78
N GLU A 296 24.00 55.46 -55.44
CA GLU A 296 22.91 56.18 -56.11
C GLU A 296 23.16 57.70 -56.07
N ASN A 297 23.52 58.25 -54.91
CA ASN A 297 23.86 59.66 -54.77
C ASN A 297 25.09 60.07 -55.60
N ASP A 298 26.13 59.23 -55.64
CA ASP A 298 27.35 59.51 -56.40
C ASP A 298 27.09 59.47 -57.92
N VAL A 299 26.29 58.51 -58.40
CA VAL A 299 25.82 58.47 -59.80
C VAL A 299 24.99 59.72 -60.15
N LEU A 300 24.14 60.17 -59.23
CA LEU A 300 23.33 61.38 -59.42
C LEU A 300 24.20 62.65 -59.49
N LYS A 301 25.29 62.73 -58.71
CA LYS A 301 26.27 63.81 -58.80
C LYS A 301 27.04 63.78 -60.13
N LEU A 302 27.51 62.61 -60.55
CA LEU A 302 28.24 62.43 -61.81
C LEU A 302 27.39 62.82 -63.02
N SER A 303 26.16 62.33 -63.10
CA SER A 303 25.21 62.69 -64.18
C SER A 303 24.90 64.19 -64.23
N ASN A 304 24.84 64.87 -63.08
CA ASN A 304 24.70 66.31 -63.00
C ASN A 304 25.97 67.08 -63.40
N SER A 305 27.15 66.48 -63.25
CA SER A 305 28.43 67.07 -63.66
C SER A 305 28.70 66.91 -65.16
N GLU A 306 28.28 65.80 -65.77
CA GLU A 306 28.34 65.57 -67.22
C GLU A 306 27.39 66.50 -68.00
N LYS A 307 26.21 66.82 -67.42
CA LYS A 307 25.31 67.84 -68.00
C LYS A 307 25.87 69.27 -67.94
N LYS A 308 26.92 69.51 -67.13
CA LYS A 308 27.56 70.83 -66.98
C LYS A 308 28.89 70.95 -67.74
N THR A 309 29.36 69.89 -68.40
CA THR A 309 30.56 69.97 -69.25
C THR A 309 30.18 70.51 -70.63
N PRO A 310 30.69 71.67 -71.07
CA PRO A 310 30.30 72.25 -72.34
C PRO A 310 30.84 71.38 -73.49
N ARG A 311 29.94 70.98 -74.42
CA ARG A 311 30.36 70.49 -75.74
C ARG A 311 31.05 71.64 -76.46
N SER A 312 32.37 71.59 -76.53
CA SER A 312 33.18 72.39 -77.43
C SER A 312 33.13 71.77 -78.83
N THR A 313 32.30 72.34 -79.69
CA THR A 313 32.52 72.66 -81.12
C THR A 313 31.27 73.35 -81.63
#